data_AF-A0A1A8PVB7-F1
#
_entry.id   AF-A0A1A8PVB7-F1
#
_cell.length_a   1.000
_cell.length_b   1.000
_cell.length_c   1.000
_cell.angle_alpha   90.00
_cell.angle_beta   90.00
_cell.angle_gamma   90.00
#
_symmetry.space_group_name_H-M   'P 1'
#
loop_
_entity.id
_entity.type
_entity.pdbx_description
1 polymer ?
#
loop_
_entity_poly.entity_id
_entity_poly.type
_entity_poly.pdbx_seq_one_letter_code
_entity_poly.pdbx_strand_id
1 'polypeptide(L)'
;ISLVPTHSKPSEEQKLGSPFLYKCFEEAKKIVDDAYKYSRAESLRRVRKDVVQPHDALRLLKQPRGDTRSAVRSADYMAQTLRLVQEKVHTVHKRSLNATDLLSPEDLTELARITGCSAQVRAPNCVTTPNINKYRTATSVCNNLKNPRLGASNTPFA
;
A
#
# COMPACT_ATOMS: atom_id res chain seq x y z
N ILE A 1 -6.30 -54.16 19.41
CA ILE A 1 -6.36 -53.24 18.24
C ILE A 1 -5.84 -51.91 18.72
N SER A 2 -4.56 -51.62 18.48
CA SER A 2 -3.92 -50.39 18.96
C SER A 2 -4.14 -49.28 17.95
N LEU A 3 -4.82 -48.21 18.36
CA LEU A 3 -4.99 -46.99 17.57
C LEU A 3 -3.66 -46.23 17.60
N VAL A 4 -2.98 -46.19 16.44
CA VAL A 4 -1.81 -45.34 16.24
C VAL A 4 -2.30 -43.92 15.93
N PRO A 5 -1.82 -42.87 16.61
CA PRO A 5 -2.11 -41.50 16.22
C PRO A 5 -1.36 -41.20 14.91
N THR A 6 -2.11 -40.96 13.84
CA THR A 6 -1.56 -40.37 12.62
C THR A 6 -1.16 -38.93 12.91
N HIS A 7 0.13 -38.68 13.11
CA HIS A 7 0.66 -37.32 13.00
C HIS A 7 0.46 -36.85 11.56
N SER A 8 -0.64 -36.15 11.30
CA SER A 8 -0.78 -35.31 10.12
C SER A 8 0.26 -34.19 10.24
N LYS A 9 1.36 -34.32 9.49
CA LYS A 9 2.24 -33.19 9.22
C LYS A 9 1.37 -32.05 8.68
N PRO A 10 1.47 -30.82 9.21
CA PRO A 10 0.86 -29.69 8.51
C PRO A 10 1.52 -29.64 7.14
N SER A 11 0.73 -29.61 6.08
CA SER A 11 1.28 -29.38 4.75
C SER A 11 2.11 -28.11 4.83
N GLU A 12 3.39 -28.20 4.47
CA GLU A 12 4.17 -27.02 4.13
C GLU A 12 3.47 -26.39 2.91
N GLU A 13 2.50 -25.52 3.19
CA GLU A 13 1.97 -24.60 2.22
C GLU A 13 3.18 -23.84 1.69
N GLN A 14 3.45 -24.04 0.40
CA GLN A 14 4.61 -23.52 -0.30
C GLN A 14 4.62 -21.99 -0.19
N LYS A 15 5.30 -21.47 0.83
CA LYS A 15 5.54 -20.04 1.01
C LYS A 15 6.17 -19.51 -0.27
N LEU A 16 5.53 -18.55 -0.90
CA LEU A 16 6.01 -17.99 -2.17
C LEU A 16 7.31 -17.23 -1.89
N GLY A 17 8.43 -17.79 -2.35
CA GLY A 17 9.75 -17.22 -2.08
C GLY A 17 9.89 -15.76 -2.55
N SER A 18 10.72 -15.00 -1.84
CA SER A 18 11.02 -13.58 -2.11
C SER A 18 11.15 -13.20 -3.60
N PRO A 19 11.84 -13.94 -4.48
CA PRO A 19 11.95 -13.59 -5.90
C PRO A 19 10.61 -13.51 -6.64
N PHE A 20 9.65 -14.37 -6.30
CA PHE A 20 8.32 -14.35 -6.89
C PHE A 20 7.57 -13.08 -6.49
N LEU A 21 7.63 -12.72 -5.21
CA LEU A 21 6.97 -11.53 -4.66
C LEU A 21 7.53 -10.26 -5.31
N TYR A 22 8.85 -10.16 -5.45
CA TYR A 22 9.52 -9.05 -6.14
C TYR A 22 9.08 -8.93 -7.60
N LYS A 23 8.98 -10.05 -8.32
CA LYS A 23 8.48 -10.04 -9.70
C LYS A 23 7.04 -9.53 -9.80
N CYS A 24 6.18 -9.93 -8.87
CA CYS A 24 4.80 -9.43 -8.81
C CYS A 24 4.77 -7.93 -8.48
N PHE A 25 5.63 -7.47 -7.57
CA PHE A 25 5.75 -6.06 -7.23
C PHE A 25 6.19 -5.20 -8.42
N GLU A 26 7.23 -5.60 -9.15
CA GLU A 26 7.72 -4.84 -10.32
C GLU A 26 6.65 -4.72 -11.41
N GLU A 27 5.90 -5.78 -11.65
CA GLU A 27 4.77 -5.78 -12.59
C GLU A 27 3.64 -4.87 -12.09
N ALA A 28 3.26 -4.98 -10.81
CA ALA A 28 2.25 -4.12 -10.20
C ALA A 28 2.65 -2.64 -10.29
N LYS A 29 3.90 -2.33 -9.97
CA LYS A 29 4.47 -0.99 -10.03
C LYS A 29 4.35 -0.41 -11.43
N LYS A 30 4.72 -1.16 -12.46
CA LYS A 30 4.59 -0.73 -13.86
C LYS A 30 3.14 -0.42 -14.22
N ILE A 31 2.21 -1.31 -13.90
CA ILE A 31 0.77 -1.11 -14.18
C ILE A 31 0.24 0.17 -13.51
N VAL A 32 0.57 0.35 -12.23
CA VAL A 32 0.14 1.52 -11.47
C VAL A 32 0.78 2.80 -12.02
N ASP A 33 2.10 2.81 -12.24
CA ASP A 33 2.80 3.99 -12.75
C ASP A 33 2.30 4.40 -14.15
N ASP A 34 2.01 3.43 -15.04
CA ASP A 34 1.43 3.67 -16.36
C ASP A 34 0.01 4.27 -16.24
N ALA A 35 -0.84 3.73 -15.36
CA ALA A 35 -2.19 4.25 -15.11
C ALA A 35 -2.15 5.69 -14.57
N TYR A 36 -1.25 5.99 -13.63
CA TYR A 36 -1.05 7.35 -13.12
C TYR A 36 -0.56 8.31 -14.19
N LYS A 37 0.38 7.87 -15.04
CA LYS A 37 0.91 8.67 -16.15
C LYS A 37 -0.20 9.01 -17.14
N TYR A 38 -1.02 8.03 -17.52
CA TYR A 38 -2.18 8.22 -18.39
C TYR A 38 -3.20 9.17 -17.77
N SER A 39 -3.62 8.93 -16.53
CA SER A 39 -4.62 9.75 -15.82
C SER A 39 -4.19 11.21 -15.69
N ARG A 40 -2.89 11.45 -15.44
CA ARG A 40 -2.33 12.80 -15.39
C ARG A 40 -2.33 13.47 -16.76
N ALA A 41 -1.92 12.77 -17.81
CA ALA A 41 -1.94 13.29 -19.18
C ALA A 41 -3.37 13.68 -19.59
N GLU A 42 -4.35 12.82 -19.29
CA GLU A 42 -5.76 13.09 -19.56
C GLU A 42 -6.31 14.28 -18.78
N SER A 43 -5.98 14.38 -17.50
CA SER A 43 -6.41 15.52 -16.66
C SER A 43 -5.86 16.85 -17.19
N LEU A 44 -4.58 16.86 -17.63
CA LEU A 44 -3.97 18.04 -18.24
C LEU A 44 -4.57 18.35 -19.63
N ARG A 45 -4.84 17.33 -20.44
CA ARG A 45 -5.46 17.49 -21.77
C ARG A 45 -6.82 18.17 -21.66
N ARG A 46 -7.63 17.83 -20.64
CA ARG A 46 -8.97 18.39 -20.45
C ARG A 46 -8.98 19.88 -20.10
N VAL A 47 -8.01 20.33 -19.30
CA VAL A 47 -7.93 21.74 -18.87
C VAL A 47 -7.16 22.64 -19.84
N ARG A 48 -6.52 22.07 -20.87
CA ARG A 48 -5.77 22.80 -21.92
C ARG A 48 -6.60 23.07 -23.18
N LYS A 49 -7.91 22.79 -23.15
CA LYS A 49 -8.84 23.06 -24.25
C LYS A 49 -9.33 24.51 -24.19
N ASP A 50 -9.81 25.03 -25.32
CA ASP A 50 -10.36 26.39 -25.40
C ASP A 50 -11.59 26.58 -24.50
N VAL A 51 -12.39 25.54 -24.33
CA VAL A 51 -13.54 25.51 -23.41
C VAL A 51 -13.32 24.43 -22.36
N VAL A 52 -13.20 24.84 -21.09
CA VAL A 52 -12.96 23.95 -19.94
C VAL A 52 -14.23 23.84 -19.11
N GLN A 53 -14.63 22.60 -18.81
CA GLN A 53 -15.75 22.36 -17.91
C GLN A 53 -15.31 22.50 -16.44
N PRO A 54 -16.15 23.07 -15.54
CA PRO A 54 -15.78 23.22 -14.13
C PRO A 54 -15.33 21.91 -13.45
N HIS A 55 -15.93 20.77 -13.85
CA HIS A 55 -15.57 19.46 -13.32
C HIS A 55 -14.17 18.99 -13.76
N ASP A 56 -13.67 19.43 -14.91
CA ASP A 56 -12.31 19.11 -15.39
C ASP A 56 -11.25 19.84 -14.57
N ALA A 57 -11.49 21.12 -14.26
CA ALA A 57 -10.64 21.90 -13.38
C ALA A 57 -10.63 21.32 -11.95
N LEU A 58 -11.83 20.97 -11.42
CA LEU A 58 -11.97 20.38 -10.09
C LEU A 58 -11.22 19.04 -9.98
N ARG A 59 -11.31 18.18 -11.00
CA ARG A 59 -10.58 16.90 -11.04
C ARG A 59 -9.07 17.08 -10.89
N LEU A 60 -8.50 18.09 -11.54
CA LEU A 60 -7.07 18.39 -11.46
C LEU A 60 -6.70 18.97 -10.09
N LEU A 61 -7.51 19.88 -9.55
CA LEU A 61 -7.30 20.51 -8.25
C LEU A 61 -7.33 19.49 -7.10
N LYS A 62 -8.19 18.47 -7.20
CA LYS A 62 -8.39 17.44 -6.18
C LYS A 62 -7.40 16.27 -6.27
N GLN A 63 -6.44 16.31 -7.20
CA GLN A 63 -5.40 15.29 -7.25
C GLN A 63 -4.54 15.29 -5.98
N PRO A 64 -4.14 14.13 -5.45
CA PRO A 64 -3.27 14.06 -4.29
C PRO A 64 -1.89 14.68 -4.62
N ARG A 65 -1.31 15.39 -3.65
CA ARG A 65 0.00 16.08 -3.76
C ARG A 65 0.90 15.69 -2.60
N GLY A 66 2.21 15.92 -2.78
CA GLY A 66 3.21 15.66 -1.74
C GLY A 66 3.12 14.24 -1.17
N ASP A 67 3.13 14.14 0.16
CA ASP A 67 3.12 12.88 0.90
C ASP A 67 1.84 12.06 0.67
N THR A 68 0.68 12.71 0.51
CA THR A 68 -0.57 12.01 0.22
C THR A 68 -0.49 11.28 -1.13
N ARG A 69 0.15 11.88 -2.13
CA ARG A 69 0.34 11.21 -3.43
C ARG A 69 1.22 9.98 -3.30
N SER A 70 2.29 10.08 -2.51
CA SER A 70 3.17 8.94 -2.24
C SER A 70 2.42 7.85 -1.48
N ALA A 71 1.63 8.20 -0.46
CA ALA A 71 0.84 7.26 0.33
C ALA A 71 -0.17 6.48 -0.51
N VAL A 72 -0.95 7.17 -1.35
CA VAL A 72 -1.94 6.53 -2.23
C VAL A 72 -1.25 5.62 -3.24
N ARG A 73 -0.15 6.06 -3.86
CA ARG A 73 0.61 5.21 -4.78
C ARG A 73 1.18 3.96 -4.11
N SER A 74 1.72 4.08 -2.90
CA SER A 74 2.19 2.92 -2.14
C SER A 74 1.06 1.93 -1.87
N ALA A 75 -0.12 2.43 -1.50
CA ALA A 75 -1.31 1.60 -1.30
C ALA A 75 -1.74 0.90 -2.59
N ASP A 76 -1.72 1.60 -3.73
CA ASP A 76 -2.04 1.01 -5.04
C ASP A 76 -1.02 -0.06 -5.44
N TYR A 77 0.28 0.15 -5.20
CA TYR A 77 1.30 -0.87 -5.43
C TYR A 77 1.05 -2.12 -4.58
N MET A 78 0.75 -1.94 -3.28
CA MET A 78 0.43 -3.03 -2.38
C MET A 78 -0.79 -3.82 -2.86
N ALA A 79 -1.91 -3.14 -3.10
CA ALA A 79 -3.15 -3.77 -3.56
C ALA A 79 -2.96 -4.50 -4.89
N GLN A 80 -2.29 -3.86 -5.85
CA GLN A 80 -2.03 -4.46 -7.15
C GLN A 80 -1.06 -5.64 -7.08
N THR A 81 -0.07 -5.59 -6.19
CA THR A 81 0.85 -6.71 -5.97
C THR A 81 0.09 -7.90 -5.39
N LEU A 82 -0.73 -7.70 -4.35
CA LEU A 82 -1.55 -8.75 -3.76
C LEU A 82 -2.53 -9.36 -4.79
N ARG A 83 -3.12 -8.53 -5.65
CA ARG A 83 -3.96 -9.01 -6.78
C ARG A 83 -3.18 -9.92 -7.71
N LEU A 84 -1.97 -9.54 -8.14
CA LEU A 84 -1.13 -10.35 -9.02
C LEU A 84 -0.65 -11.64 -8.35
N VAL A 85 -0.32 -11.59 -7.05
CA VAL A 85 0.00 -12.78 -6.25
C VAL A 85 -1.18 -13.75 -6.26
N GLN A 86 -2.38 -13.25 -5.98
CA GLN A 86 -3.61 -14.05 -6.00
C GLN A 86 -3.84 -14.68 -7.38
N GLU A 87 -3.82 -13.88 -8.45
CA GLU A 87 -4.05 -14.36 -9.82
C GLU A 87 -3.07 -15.47 -10.21
N LYS A 88 -1.78 -15.26 -9.96
CA LYS A 88 -0.74 -16.24 -10.31
C LYS A 88 -0.83 -17.51 -9.46
N VAL A 89 -1.14 -17.40 -8.17
CA VAL A 89 -1.32 -18.59 -7.33
C VAL A 89 -2.58 -19.35 -7.71
N HIS A 90 -3.69 -18.67 -8.03
CA HIS A 90 -4.91 -19.30 -8.52
C HIS A 90 -4.71 -20.05 -9.85
N THR A 91 -3.80 -19.57 -10.73
CA THR A 91 -3.46 -20.32 -11.94
C THR A 91 -2.72 -21.63 -11.64
N VAL A 92 -2.01 -21.71 -10.51
CA VAL A 92 -1.25 -22.90 -10.10
C VAL A 92 -2.10 -23.82 -9.20
N HIS A 93 -2.92 -23.26 -8.32
CA HIS A 93 -3.75 -23.97 -7.35
C HIS A 93 -5.22 -23.57 -7.51
N LYS A 94 -6.10 -24.54 -7.79
CA LYS A 94 -7.54 -24.30 -8.01
C LYS A 94 -8.33 -23.88 -6.76
N ARG A 95 -7.68 -23.75 -5.60
CA ARG A 95 -8.33 -23.37 -4.34
C ARG A 95 -8.37 -21.84 -4.21
N SER A 96 -9.50 -21.28 -3.79
CA SER A 96 -9.55 -19.88 -3.40
C SER A 96 -8.85 -19.68 -2.06
N LEU A 97 -7.68 -19.07 -2.09
CA LEU A 97 -6.91 -18.67 -0.92
C LEU A 97 -6.77 -17.14 -0.95
N ASN A 98 -6.85 -16.48 0.20
CA ASN A 98 -6.55 -15.06 0.24
C ASN A 98 -5.06 -14.87 -0.04
N ALA A 99 -4.71 -13.82 -0.79
CA ALA A 99 -3.30 -13.51 -1.09
C ALA A 99 -2.44 -13.37 0.18
N THR A 100 -3.00 -12.85 1.27
CA THR A 100 -2.31 -12.69 2.54
C THR A 100 -2.04 -14.01 3.25
N ASP A 101 -2.90 -15.02 3.09
CA ASP A 101 -2.76 -16.32 3.75
C ASP A 101 -1.61 -17.14 3.13
N LEU A 102 -1.19 -16.76 1.91
CA LEU A 102 -0.12 -17.38 1.15
C LEU A 102 1.27 -16.78 1.42
N LEU A 103 1.32 -15.65 2.12
CA LEU A 103 2.54 -14.90 2.39
C LEU A 103 2.93 -15.07 3.86
N SER A 104 4.23 -15.27 4.12
CA SER A 104 4.69 -15.29 5.51
C SER A 104 4.63 -13.88 6.13
N PRO A 105 4.67 -13.76 7.47
CA PRO A 105 4.79 -12.45 8.14
C PRO A 105 6.00 -11.63 7.65
N GLU A 106 7.10 -12.33 7.33
CA GLU A 106 8.31 -11.72 6.76
C GLU A 106 8.05 -11.19 5.34
N ASP A 107 7.34 -11.96 4.50
CA ASP A 107 6.96 -11.53 3.15
C ASP A 107 6.03 -10.32 3.19
N LEU A 108 5.07 -10.27 4.11
CA LEU A 108 4.18 -9.13 4.29
C LEU A 108 4.92 -7.88 4.76
N THR A 109 5.89 -8.06 5.66
CA THR A 109 6.76 -6.97 6.14
C THR A 109 7.62 -6.43 5.00
N GLU A 110 8.20 -7.33 4.22
CA GLU A 110 9.01 -6.97 3.06
C GLU A 110 8.18 -6.31 1.97
N LEU A 111 6.98 -6.81 1.71
CA LEU A 111 6.03 -6.22 0.78
C LEU A 111 5.67 -4.79 1.21
N ALA A 112 5.38 -4.57 2.50
CA ALA A 112 5.12 -3.24 3.04
C ALA A 112 6.34 -2.31 2.90
N ARG A 113 7.56 -2.85 2.99
CA ARG A 113 8.81 -2.10 2.81
C ARG A 113 9.00 -1.69 1.34
N ILE A 114 8.90 -2.62 0.39
CA ILE A 114 9.17 -2.36 -1.03
C ILE A 114 8.07 -1.51 -1.69
N THR A 115 6.81 -1.70 -1.29
CA THR A 115 5.69 -0.87 -1.76
C THR A 115 5.71 0.54 -1.17
N GLY A 116 6.41 0.74 -0.05
CA GLY A 116 6.47 2.02 0.67
C GLY A 116 5.31 2.24 1.65
N CYS A 117 4.44 1.24 1.87
CA CYS A 117 3.37 1.31 2.87
C CYS A 117 3.89 1.37 4.31
N SER A 118 5.10 0.85 4.58
CA SER A 118 5.73 0.88 5.91
C SER A 118 5.88 2.30 6.47
N ALA A 119 6.01 3.31 5.61
CA ALA A 119 6.11 4.71 6.02
C ALA A 119 4.84 5.21 6.74
N GLN A 120 3.67 4.64 6.45
CA GLN A 120 2.41 5.06 7.08
C GLN A 120 2.25 4.53 8.50
N VAL A 121 2.81 3.35 8.79
CA VAL A 121 2.72 2.72 10.11
C VAL A 121 3.89 3.07 11.01
N ARG A 122 5.02 3.51 10.45
CA ARG A 122 6.20 3.88 11.24
C ARG A 122 5.92 5.10 12.11
N ALA A 123 6.35 5.00 13.37
CA ALA A 123 6.36 6.12 14.30
C ALA A 123 7.24 7.25 13.72
N PRO A 124 6.69 8.45 13.49
CA PRO A 124 7.44 9.58 12.98
C PRO A 124 8.36 10.14 14.06
N ASN A 125 9.50 10.70 13.64
CA ASN A 125 10.41 11.40 14.54
C ASN A 125 9.94 12.85 14.74
N CYS A 126 9.49 13.16 15.95
CA CYS A 126 8.96 14.48 16.30
C CYS A 126 10.03 15.53 16.63
N VAL A 127 11.30 15.14 16.79
CA VAL A 127 12.40 16.06 17.17
C VAL A 127 12.63 17.14 16.12
N THR A 128 12.40 16.79 14.84
CA THR A 128 12.58 17.71 13.72
C THR A 128 11.37 18.60 13.46
N THR A 129 10.26 18.42 14.19
CA THR A 129 9.03 19.16 13.95
C THR A 129 9.16 20.60 14.48
N PRO A 130 9.07 21.62 13.61
CA PRO A 130 9.20 23.01 14.04
C PRO A 130 8.13 23.38 15.06
N ASN A 131 8.51 24.12 16.11
CA ASN A 131 7.58 24.63 17.12
C ASN A 131 6.70 23.56 17.79
N ILE A 132 7.14 22.30 17.85
CA ILE A 132 6.34 21.18 18.38
C ILE A 132 5.84 21.39 19.82
N ASN A 133 6.58 22.13 20.64
CA ASN A 133 6.21 22.45 22.01
C ASN A 133 5.34 23.71 22.13
N LYS A 134 5.06 24.40 21.02
CA LYS A 134 4.32 25.67 20.98
C LYS A 134 2.98 25.56 20.26
N TYR A 135 2.93 24.78 19.18
CA TYR A 135 1.73 24.66 18.34
C TYR A 135 1.43 23.21 17.99
N ARG A 136 0.14 22.91 17.79
CA ARG A 136 -0.32 21.64 17.24
C ARG A 136 -0.03 21.58 15.74
N THR A 137 0.30 20.40 15.24
CA THR A 137 0.39 20.16 13.79
C THR A 137 -1.00 20.00 13.18
N ALA A 138 -1.17 20.46 11.94
CA ALA A 138 -2.46 20.38 11.24
C ALA A 138 -2.91 18.94 10.95
N THR A 139 -1.96 18.04 10.73
CA THR A 139 -2.24 16.61 10.49
C THR A 139 -2.43 15.83 11.79
N SER A 140 -2.30 16.48 12.94
CA SER A 140 -2.23 15.90 14.28
C SER A 140 -1.07 14.93 14.55
N VAL A 141 -0.13 14.81 13.61
CA VAL A 141 1.12 14.06 13.81
C VAL A 141 1.96 14.73 14.90
N CYS A 142 2.48 13.96 15.84
CA CYS A 142 3.29 14.44 16.97
C CYS A 142 2.56 15.34 17.98
N ASN A 143 1.23 15.54 17.87
CA ASN A 143 0.47 16.23 18.92
C ASN A 143 0.48 15.46 20.26
N ASN A 144 0.68 14.14 20.20
CA ASN A 144 1.00 13.30 21.36
C ASN A 144 2.44 12.81 21.23
N LEU A 145 3.37 13.37 22.02
CA LEU A 145 4.80 13.03 21.93
C LEU A 145 5.11 11.57 22.34
N LYS A 146 4.29 10.96 23.20
CA LYS A 146 4.44 9.55 23.57
C LYS A 146 3.94 8.62 22.47
N ASN A 147 2.84 8.99 21.81
CA ASN A 147 2.21 8.23 20.74
C ASN A 147 1.89 9.14 19.55
N PRO A 148 2.88 9.44 18.69
CA PRO A 148 2.76 10.51 17.68
C PRO A 148 1.66 10.34 16.63
N ARG A 149 1.09 9.14 16.49
CA ARG A 149 0.03 8.82 15.52
C ARG A 149 -1.37 8.80 16.14
N LEU A 150 -1.54 8.87 17.46
CA LEU A 150 -2.88 8.89 18.06
C LEU A 150 -3.61 10.18 17.69
N GLY A 151 -4.77 10.03 17.04
CA GLY A 151 -5.55 11.15 16.52
C GLY A 151 -4.93 11.85 15.31
N ALA A 152 -3.86 11.29 14.72
CA ALA A 152 -3.29 11.78 13.48
C ALA A 152 -4.17 11.41 12.29
N SER A 153 -4.27 12.32 11.33
CA SER A 153 -4.88 12.04 10.03
C SER A 153 -4.08 11.01 9.23
N ASN A 154 -4.74 10.32 8.29
CA ASN A 154 -4.12 9.32 7.40
C ASN A 154 -3.43 8.16 8.13
N THR A 155 -3.90 7.78 9.31
CA THR A 155 -3.49 6.54 9.98
C THR A 155 -4.40 5.39 9.54
N PRO A 156 -3.86 4.18 9.31
CA PRO A 156 -4.69 3.01 9.07
C PRO A 156 -5.56 2.71 10.29
N PHE A 157 -6.70 2.05 10.07
CA PHE A 157 -7.49 1.48 11.15
C PHE A 157 -6.71 0.35 11.83
N ALA A 158 -6.87 0.26 13.15
CA ALA A 158 -6.33 -0.84 13.96
C ALA A 158 -7.29 -2.03 13.99
#